data_AF-K0JPZ7-F1
#
_entry.id   AF-K0JPZ7-F1
#
_cell.length_a   1.000
_cell.length_b   1.000
_cell.length_c   1.000
_cell.angle_alpha   90.00
_cell.angle_beta   90.00
_cell.angle_gamma   90.00
#
_symmetry.space_group_name_H-M   'P 1'
#
loop_
_entity.id
_entity.type
_entity.pdbx_description
1 polymer ?
#
loop_
_entity_poly.entity_id
_entity_poly.type
_entity_poly.pdbx_seq_one_letter_code
_entity_poly.pdbx_strand_id
1 'polypeptide(L)'
;MSRQTISTITDKVVEGMVERHNRPVYMAMAVTVEGHRDILGLWAGDGGEGAKYWLHVLPELRNRGVGDVLMVVCDGLAGLPDAVTTVWPRTVVQTCVVHLLRNSFRYAALRSGSTSTRRWVTASISTVA
;
A
#
# COMPACT_ATOMS: atom_id res chain seq x y z
N MET A 1 -39.45 18.14 13.99
CA MET A 1 -38.91 17.50 12.77
C MET A 1 -39.47 16.09 12.68
N SER A 2 -40.07 15.69 11.55
CA SER A 2 -40.75 14.40 11.44
C SER A 2 -39.75 13.24 11.39
N ARG A 3 -40.10 12.09 11.98
CA ARG A 3 -39.28 10.87 11.98
C ARG A 3 -38.80 10.45 10.57
N GLN A 4 -39.54 10.84 9.53
CA GLN A 4 -39.21 10.58 8.11
C GLN A 4 -37.97 11.35 7.63
N THR A 5 -37.72 12.57 8.12
CA THR A 5 -36.53 13.35 7.75
C THR A 5 -35.27 12.76 8.36
N ILE A 6 -35.36 12.23 9.59
CA ILE A 6 -34.23 11.56 10.26
C ILE A 6 -33.90 10.25 9.55
N SER A 7 -34.90 9.42 9.18
CA SER A 7 -34.62 8.17 8.44
C SER A 7 -33.94 8.46 7.10
N THR A 8 -34.43 9.42 6.32
CA THR A 8 -33.83 9.74 5.00
C THR A 8 -32.36 10.16 5.09
N ILE A 9 -31.98 10.90 6.14
CA ILE A 9 -30.57 11.28 6.38
C ILE A 9 -29.77 10.06 6.83
N THR A 10 -30.33 9.23 7.70
CA THR A 10 -29.66 8.02 8.20
C THR A 10 -29.45 7.02 7.05
N ASP A 11 -30.45 6.86 6.20
CA ASP A 11 -30.44 5.97 5.03
C ASP A 11 -29.41 6.45 4.01
N LYS A 12 -29.32 7.76 3.74
CA LYS A 12 -28.26 8.34 2.87
C LYS A 12 -26.85 8.24 3.48
N VAL A 13 -26.71 8.38 4.80
CA VAL A 13 -25.43 8.20 5.48
C VAL A 13 -25.03 6.73 5.47
N VAL A 14 -25.98 5.81 5.64
CA VAL A 14 -25.74 4.36 5.55
C VAL A 14 -25.44 3.97 4.10
N GLU A 15 -26.14 4.49 3.11
CA GLU A 15 -25.88 4.28 1.67
C GLU A 15 -24.50 4.82 1.26
N GLY A 16 -24.13 6.03 1.70
CA GLY A 16 -22.78 6.58 1.54
C GLY A 16 -21.70 5.84 2.34
N MET A 17 -22.07 5.13 3.42
CA MET A 17 -21.18 4.20 4.13
C MET A 17 -21.09 2.83 3.46
N VAL A 18 -22.12 2.40 2.73
CA VAL A 18 -22.14 1.18 1.91
C VAL A 18 -21.28 1.37 0.64
N GLU A 19 -21.10 2.60 0.18
CA GLU A 19 -20.11 3.00 -0.84
C GLU A 19 -18.63 2.90 -0.38
N ARG A 20 -18.35 2.46 0.86
CA ARG A 20 -16.98 2.11 1.30
C ARG A 20 -16.51 0.84 0.62
N HIS A 21 -16.17 0.94 -0.65
CA HIS A 21 -15.26 0.00 -1.29
C HIS A 21 -14.01 -0.10 -0.41
N ASN A 22 -13.62 -1.33 -0.07
CA ASN A 22 -12.41 -1.62 0.69
C ASN A 22 -11.19 -1.34 -0.21
N ARG A 23 -10.89 -0.05 -0.39
CA ARG A 23 -9.84 0.45 -1.27
C ARG A 23 -8.50 0.33 -0.54
N PRO A 24 -7.50 -0.34 -1.13
CA PRO A 24 -6.17 -0.38 -0.56
C PRO A 24 -5.58 1.04 -0.52
N VAL A 25 -4.77 1.33 0.48
CA VAL A 25 -3.97 2.56 0.52
C VAL A 25 -2.51 2.14 0.43
N TYR A 26 -1.83 2.65 -0.58
CA TYR A 26 -0.39 2.48 -0.78
C TYR A 26 0.35 3.53 0.03
N MET A 27 1.38 3.11 0.75
CA MET A 27 2.23 4.01 1.51
C MET A 27 3.68 3.83 1.08
N ALA A 28 4.34 4.93 0.75
CA ALA A 28 5.78 4.97 0.57
C ALA A 28 6.39 5.61 1.82
N MET A 29 7.28 4.87 2.47
CA MET A 29 8.04 5.32 3.63
C MET A 29 9.51 5.27 3.27
N ALA A 30 10.25 6.31 3.60
CA ALA A 30 11.70 6.34 3.44
C ALA A 30 12.41 6.24 4.78
N VAL A 31 13.60 5.65 4.75
CA VAL A 31 14.59 5.75 5.80
C VAL A 31 15.85 6.32 5.19
N THR A 32 16.36 7.42 5.72
CA THR A 32 17.62 8.03 5.27
C THR A 32 18.82 7.31 5.87
N VAL A 33 20.01 7.53 5.31
CA VAL A 33 21.29 7.02 5.85
C VAL A 33 21.57 7.47 7.29
N GLU A 34 21.01 8.62 7.71
CA GLU A 34 21.09 9.10 9.10
C GLU A 34 20.08 8.41 10.03
N GLY A 35 19.27 7.49 9.50
CA GLY A 35 18.25 6.74 10.24
C GLY A 35 16.93 7.49 10.44
N HIS A 36 16.73 8.63 9.78
CA HIS A 36 15.47 9.36 9.86
C HIS A 36 14.39 8.64 9.03
N ARG A 37 13.20 8.48 9.60
CA ARG A 37 12.06 7.85 8.92
C ARG A 37 11.04 8.91 8.54
N ASP A 38 10.64 8.91 7.27
CA ASP A 38 9.63 9.84 6.77
C ASP A 38 8.62 9.14 5.86
N ILE A 39 7.40 9.66 5.80
CA ILE A 39 6.35 9.17 4.91
C ILE A 39 6.39 10.03 3.65
N LEU A 40 6.87 9.44 2.56
CA LEU A 40 6.97 10.12 1.27
C LEU A 40 5.59 10.32 0.61
N GLY A 41 4.62 9.46 0.89
CA GLY A 41 3.27 9.65 0.36
C GLY A 41 2.30 8.54 0.68
N LEU A 42 1.03 8.86 0.45
CA LEU A 42 -0.13 7.97 0.58
C LEU A 42 -0.96 8.10 -0.69
N TRP A 43 -1.32 6.97 -1.28
CA TRP A 43 -2.16 6.94 -2.48
C TRP A 43 -3.31 5.95 -2.30
N ALA A 44 -4.54 6.40 -2.55
CA ALA A 44 -5.70 5.53 -2.53
C ALA A 44 -5.77 4.70 -3.81
N GLY A 45 -5.63 3.39 -3.69
CA GLY A 45 -5.78 2.46 -4.80
C GLY A 45 -7.22 2.35 -5.26
N ASP A 46 -7.41 2.12 -6.55
CA ASP A 46 -8.69 1.74 -7.17
C ASP A 46 -8.88 0.21 -7.25
N GLY A 47 -7.93 -0.56 -6.72
CA GLY A 47 -7.91 -2.03 -6.74
C GLY A 47 -6.88 -2.62 -7.70
N GLY A 48 -6.16 -1.80 -8.47
CA GLY A 48 -5.04 -2.24 -9.31
C GLY A 48 -3.67 -2.01 -8.68
N GLU A 49 -2.95 -3.09 -8.34
CA GLU A 49 -1.57 -3.05 -7.79
C GLU A 49 -0.49 -3.34 -8.85
N GLY A 50 -0.85 -3.30 -10.13
CA GLY A 50 0.05 -3.70 -11.21
C GLY A 50 1.20 -2.72 -11.45
N ALA A 51 2.23 -3.17 -12.16
CA ALA A 51 3.40 -2.39 -12.56
C ALA A 51 3.07 -0.99 -13.13
N LYS A 52 1.98 -0.90 -13.91
CA LYS A 52 1.52 0.36 -14.51
C LYS A 52 1.18 1.43 -13.47
N TYR A 53 0.59 1.05 -12.34
CA TYR A 53 0.28 1.98 -11.26
C TYR A 53 1.55 2.57 -10.65
N TRP A 54 2.54 1.71 -10.37
CA TRP A 54 3.80 2.12 -9.78
C TRP A 54 4.68 2.95 -10.73
N LEU A 55 4.55 2.74 -12.04
CA LEU A 55 5.16 3.62 -13.04
C LEU A 55 4.62 5.05 -13.01
N HIS A 56 3.49 5.33 -12.35
CA HIS A 56 3.06 6.70 -12.07
C HIS A 56 3.63 7.23 -10.75
N VAL A 57 3.64 6.40 -9.69
CA VAL A 57 4.07 6.80 -8.35
C VAL A 57 5.59 7.02 -8.24
N LEU A 58 6.40 6.13 -8.83
CA LEU A 58 7.86 6.17 -8.67
C LEU A 58 8.49 7.42 -9.34
N PRO A 59 8.10 7.83 -10.57
CA PRO A 59 8.56 9.08 -11.15
C PRO A 59 8.08 10.32 -10.38
N GLU A 60 6.88 10.28 -9.81
CA GLU A 60 6.38 11.37 -8.94
C GLU A 60 7.32 11.59 -7.75
N LEU A 61 7.72 10.52 -7.07
CA LEU A 61 8.69 10.57 -5.96
C LEU A 61 10.05 11.13 -6.41
N ARG A 62 10.54 10.69 -7.56
CA ARG A 62 11.79 11.22 -8.13
C ARG A 62 11.69 12.72 -8.41
N ASN A 63 10.59 13.17 -9.01
CA ASN A 63 10.35 14.59 -9.31
C ASN A 63 10.21 15.45 -8.05
N ARG A 64 9.80 14.86 -6.92
CA ARG A 64 9.71 15.51 -5.61
C ARG A 64 11.05 15.59 -4.87
N GLY A 65 12.14 15.06 -5.44
CA GLY A 65 13.49 15.19 -4.91
C GLY A 65 14.12 13.89 -4.40
N VAL A 66 13.45 12.74 -4.55
CA VAL A 66 14.08 11.44 -4.25
C VAL A 66 15.08 11.09 -5.35
N GLY A 67 16.32 11.56 -5.18
CA GLY A 67 17.37 11.47 -6.19
C GLY A 67 17.91 10.06 -6.39
N ASP A 68 18.26 9.38 -5.31
CA ASP A 68 18.82 8.03 -5.32
C ASP A 68 18.18 7.15 -4.25
N VAL A 69 18.14 5.85 -4.52
CA VAL A 69 17.53 4.85 -3.63
C VAL A 69 18.42 3.62 -3.62
N LEU A 70 18.96 3.27 -2.45
CA LEU A 70 19.79 2.08 -2.29
C LEU A 70 18.95 0.81 -2.42
N MET A 71 17.81 0.77 -1.73
CA MET A 71 16.94 -0.40 -1.68
C MET A 71 15.46 -0.01 -1.66
N VAL A 72 14.65 -0.77 -2.39
CA VAL A 72 13.19 -0.75 -2.29
C VAL A 72 12.70 -2.09 -1.74
N VAL A 73 11.99 -2.05 -0.62
CA VAL A 73 11.33 -3.23 -0.04
C VAL A 73 9.84 -3.18 -0.33
N CYS A 74 9.27 -4.24 -0.92
CA CYS A 74 7.86 -4.30 -1.34
C CYS A 74 7.23 -5.70 -1.18
N ASP A 75 5.93 -5.85 -1.38
CA ASP A 75 5.17 -7.12 -1.23
C ASP A 75 5.40 -8.13 -2.38
N GLY A 76 6.44 -7.96 -3.20
CA GLY A 76 6.72 -8.87 -4.33
C GLY A 76 5.71 -8.75 -5.48
N LEU A 77 5.17 -7.56 -5.71
CA LEU A 77 4.24 -7.26 -6.80
C LEU A 77 4.88 -7.50 -8.18
N ALA A 78 4.15 -8.17 -9.07
CA ALA A 78 4.64 -8.46 -10.41
C ALA A 78 4.90 -7.17 -11.22
N GLY A 79 6.11 -7.05 -11.76
CA GLY A 79 6.57 -5.91 -12.57
C GLY A 79 6.88 -4.63 -11.79
N LEU A 80 6.71 -4.62 -10.45
CA LEU A 80 7.24 -3.54 -9.62
C LEU A 80 8.78 -3.48 -9.66
N PRO A 81 9.53 -4.59 -9.65
CA PRO A 81 10.99 -4.53 -9.81
C PRO A 81 11.42 -3.82 -11.09
N ASP A 82 10.77 -4.12 -12.21
CA ASP A 82 11.06 -3.49 -13.51
C ASP A 82 10.71 -1.99 -13.51
N ALA A 83 9.61 -1.61 -12.85
CA ALA A 83 9.23 -0.21 -12.68
C ALA A 83 10.25 0.57 -11.84
N VAL A 84 10.78 -0.05 -10.76
CA VAL A 84 11.81 0.57 -9.92
C VAL A 84 13.11 0.75 -10.68
N THR A 85 13.59 -0.29 -11.37
CA THR A 85 14.86 -0.21 -12.13
C THR A 85 14.76 0.76 -13.31
N THR A 86 13.56 1.03 -13.83
CA THR A 86 13.32 2.08 -14.82
C THR A 86 13.55 3.49 -14.26
N VAL A 87 13.17 3.73 -12.99
CA VAL A 87 13.30 5.06 -12.35
C VAL A 87 14.68 5.24 -11.70
N TRP A 88 15.16 4.19 -11.01
CA TRP A 88 16.46 4.14 -10.33
C TRP A 88 17.20 2.84 -10.71
N PRO A 89 18.06 2.87 -11.74
CA PRO A 89 18.70 1.66 -12.30
C PRO A 89 19.64 0.90 -11.35
N ARG A 90 20.13 1.54 -10.29
CA ARG A 90 21.07 0.95 -9.32
C ARG A 90 20.38 0.42 -8.06
N THR A 91 19.08 0.61 -7.94
CA THR A 91 18.33 0.22 -6.74
C THR A 91 18.17 -1.29 -6.63
N VAL A 92 18.43 -1.83 -5.45
CA VAL A 92 18.14 -3.23 -5.13
C VAL A 92 16.68 -3.37 -4.73
N VAL A 93 15.94 -4.25 -5.40
CA VAL A 93 14.54 -4.53 -5.04
C VAL A 93 14.48 -5.81 -4.22
N GLN A 94 13.91 -5.71 -3.01
CA GLN A 94 13.75 -6.82 -2.08
C GLN A 94 12.27 -7.08 -1.76
N THR A 95 11.89 -8.35 -1.67
CA THR A 95 10.59 -8.74 -1.14
C THR A 95 10.57 -8.63 0.39
N CYS A 96 9.53 -8.00 0.93
CA CYS A 96 9.41 -7.78 2.37
C CYS A 96 9.20 -9.11 3.12
N VAL A 97 10.10 -9.41 4.05
CA VAL A 97 9.98 -10.60 4.91
C VAL A 97 8.73 -10.54 5.78
N VAL A 98 8.30 -9.35 6.24
CA VAL A 98 7.09 -9.19 7.03
C VAL A 98 5.85 -9.58 6.22
N HIS A 99 5.78 -9.19 4.95
CA HIS A 99 4.70 -9.61 4.06
C HIS A 99 4.74 -11.11 3.78
N LEU A 100 5.93 -11.67 3.51
CA LEU A 100 6.10 -13.11 3.34
C LEU A 100 5.61 -13.89 4.56
N LEU A 101 5.99 -13.46 5.76
CA LEU A 101 5.55 -14.05 7.03
C LEU A 101 4.04 -13.91 7.21
N ARG A 102 3.47 -12.73 6.96
CA ARG A 102 2.02 -12.50 7.07
C ARG A 102 1.23 -13.40 6.11
N ASN A 103 1.70 -13.53 4.87
CA ASN A 103 1.08 -14.40 3.87
C ASN A 103 1.20 -15.88 4.28
N SER A 104 2.34 -16.29 4.84
CA SER A 104 2.55 -17.66 5.34
C SER A 104 1.66 -17.99 6.54
N PHE A 105 1.57 -17.10 7.53
CA PHE A 105 0.73 -17.31 8.72
C PHE A 105 -0.76 -17.34 8.38
N ARG A 106 -1.21 -16.58 7.38
CA ARG A 106 -2.58 -16.68 6.87
C ARG A 106 -2.90 -18.08 6.37
N TYR A 107 -1.97 -18.69 5.61
CA TYR A 107 -2.16 -20.05 5.11
C TYR A 107 -2.17 -21.09 6.24
N ALA A 108 -1.30 -20.93 7.24
CA ALA A 108 -1.28 -21.80 8.41
C ALA A 108 -2.57 -21.70 9.24
N ALA A 109 -3.09 -20.48 9.47
CA ALA A 109 -4.31 -20.24 10.23
C ALA A 109 -5.57 -20.79 9.54
N LEU A 110 -5.64 -20.72 8.21
CA LEU A 110 -6.73 -21.33 7.42
C LEU A 110 -6.78 -22.86 7.60
N ARG A 111 -5.64 -23.51 7.83
CA ARG A 111 -5.58 -24.96 8.10
C ARG A 111 -5.87 -25.34 9.55
N SER A 112 -5.65 -24.44 10.51
CA SER A 112 -5.84 -24.71 11.95
C SER A 112 -7.17 -24.21 12.52
N GLY A 113 -8.01 -23.55 11.71
CA GLY A 113 -9.36 -23.13 12.09
C GLY A 113 -9.44 -21.88 12.98
N SER A 114 -8.31 -21.22 13.32
CA SER A 114 -8.33 -19.97 14.10
C SER A 114 -8.55 -18.77 13.18
N THR A 115 -9.81 -18.33 13.09
CA THR A 115 -10.18 -17.19 12.23
C THR A 115 -9.92 -15.87 12.96
N SER A 116 -8.78 -15.22 12.68
CA SER A 116 -8.59 -13.80 12.95
C SER A 116 -8.08 -13.09 11.70
N THR A 117 -9.01 -12.74 10.81
CA THR A 117 -8.74 -12.02 9.57
C THR A 117 -9.12 -10.56 9.72
N ARG A 118 -8.31 -9.77 10.43
CA ARG A 118 -8.32 -8.31 10.23
C ARG A 118 -7.55 -8.01 8.93
N ARG A 119 -8.30 -7.62 7.89
CA ARG A 119 -7.76 -7.27 6.58
C ARG A 119 -7.12 -5.88 6.66
N TRP A 120 -5.81 -5.84 6.87
CA TRP A 120 -4.97 -4.67 6.61
C TRP A 120 -4.12 -4.99 5.39
N VAL A 121 -4.44 -4.40 4.24
CA VAL A 121 -3.54 -4.40 3.08
C VAL A 121 -2.60 -3.22 3.30
N THR A 122 -1.46 -3.47 3.94
CA THR A 122 -0.38 -2.47 4.02
C THR A 122 0.57 -2.79 2.89
N ALA A 123 0.46 -2.17 1.72
CA ALA A 123 1.55 -2.19 0.76
C ALA A 123 2.52 -1.05 1.15
N SER A 124 3.60 -1.40 1.84
CA SER A 124 4.68 -0.47 2.16
C SER A 124 5.76 -0.59 1.11
N ILE A 125 6.01 0.48 0.36
CA ILE A 125 7.31 0.66 -0.29
C ILE A 125 8.20 1.30 0.76
N SER A 126 9.16 0.54 1.28
CA SER A 126 10.21 1.11 2.12
C SER A 126 11.40 1.44 1.23
N THR A 127 11.61 2.72 0.99
CA THR A 127 12.81 3.26 0.34
C THR A 127 13.88 3.38 1.41
N VAL A 128 14.98 2.64 1.30
CA VAL A 128 16.20 2.94 2.07
C VAL A 128 17.08 3.77 1.14
N ALA A 129 17.27 5.03 1.46
CA ALA A 129 18.16 5.95 0.76
C ALA A 129 19.46 6.06 1.55
#